data_AF-A0A0M4FYC2-F1
#
_entry.id   AF-A0A0M4FYC2-F1
#
_cell.length_a   1.000
_cell.length_b   1.000
_cell.length_c   1.000
_cell.angle_alpha   90.00
_cell.angle_beta   90.00
_cell.angle_gamma   90.00
#
_symmetry.space_group_name_H-M   'P 1'
#
loop_
_entity.id
_entity.type
_entity.pdbx_description
1 polymer ?
#
loop_
_entity_poly.entity_id
_entity_poly.type
_entity_poly.pdbx_seq_one_letter_code
_entity_poly.pdbx_strand_id
1 'polypeptide(L)' 'MSVFKKVLYLLFTGICAFLVSIPILERGGLELEVLDDALFIGVWIVGAFLLFTKSFSKAGQVLSLFPVLLVLSALLL' A
#
# COMPACT_ATOMS: atom_id res chain seq x y z
N MET A 1 -12.61 8.48 12.32
CA MET A 1 -12.23 9.09 11.02
C MET A 1 -13.46 9.17 10.14
N SER A 2 -13.79 10.33 9.58
CA SER A 2 -14.93 10.47 8.65
C SER A 2 -14.70 9.67 7.37
N VAL A 3 -15.77 9.29 6.68
CA VAL A 3 -15.69 8.52 5.42
C VAL A 3 -14.84 9.26 4.38
N PHE A 4 -15.02 10.58 4.24
CA PHE A 4 -14.21 11.42 3.37
C PHE A 4 -12.70 11.31 3.66
N LYS A 5 -12.30 11.34 4.93
CA LYS A 5 -10.90 11.17 5.34
C LYS A 5 -10.36 9.78 5.01
N LYS A 6 -11.18 8.73 5.10
CA LYS A 6 -10.81 7.36 4.71
C LYS A 6 -10.55 7.24 3.21
N VAL A 7 -11.39 7.86 2.39
CA VAL A 7 -11.22 7.87 0.94
C VAL A 7 -9.97 8.65 0.54
N LEU A 8 -9.76 9.85 1.10
CA LEU A 8 -8.56 10.65 0.82
C LEU A 8 -7.28 9.91 1.22
N TYR A 9 -7.32 9.25 2.37
CA TYR A 9 -6.23 8.43 2.88
C TYR A 9 -5.93 7.24 1.97
N LEU A 10 -6.97 6.55 1.47
CA LEU A 10 -6.80 5.45 0.52
C LEU A 10 -6.29 5.87 -0.85
N LEU A 11 -6.74 7.02 -1.36
CA LEU A 11 -6.20 7.60 -2.58
C LEU A 11 -4.70 7.85 -2.43
N PHE A 12 -4.29 8.47 -1.32
CA PHE A 12 -2.88 8.73 -1.05
C PHE A 12 -2.07 7.43 -0.93
N THR A 13 -2.50 6.50 -0.07
CA THR A 13 -1.75 5.25 0.13
C THR A 13 -1.76 4.35 -1.09
N GLY A 14 -2.82 4.39 -1.90
CA GLY A 14 -2.93 3.65 -3.15
C GLY A 14 -2.00 4.19 -4.24
N ILE A 15 -1.87 5.52 -4.35
CA ILE A 15 -0.87 6.13 -5.25
C ILE A 15 0.54 5.70 -4.83
N CYS A 16 0.85 5.72 -3.54
CA CYS A 16 2.15 5.26 -3.06
C CYS A 16 2.39 3.77 -3.34
N ALA A 17 1.40 2.90 -3.09
CA ALA A 17 1.50 1.48 -3.39
C ALA A 17 1.75 1.24 -4.88
N PHE A 18 1.07 1.99 -5.76
CA PHE A 18 1.30 1.93 -7.20
C PHE A 18 2.71 2.41 -7.59
N LEU A 19 3.20 3.50 -6.98
CA LEU A 19 4.55 4.02 -7.21
C LEU A 19 5.66 3.05 -6.76
N VAL A 20 5.45 2.20 -5.77
CA VAL A 20 6.40 1.11 -5.42
C VAL A 20 6.56 0.16 -6.60
N SER A 21 5.45 -0.20 -7.23
CA SER A 21 5.42 -1.24 -8.26
C SER A 21 5.96 -0.78 -9.63
N ILE A 22 6.06 0.54 -9.89
CA ILE A 22 6.59 1.07 -11.17
C ILE A 22 8.09 0.78 -11.39
N PRO A 23 9.02 1.18 -10.48
CA PRO A 23 10.45 0.94 -10.67
C PRO A 23 10.83 -0.56 -10.64
N ILE A 24 9.96 -1.43 -10.12
CA ILE A 24 10.14 -2.89 -10.15
C ILE A 24 9.74 -3.43 -11.54
N LEU A 25 8.65 -2.93 -12.12
CA LEU A 25 8.24 -3.25 -13.50
C LEU A 25 9.32 -2.92 -14.55
N GLU A 26 10.07 -1.83 -14.36
CA GLU A 26 11.12 -1.39 -15.28
C GLU A 26 12.40 -2.24 -15.21
N ARG A 27 12.65 -2.99 -14.13
CA ARG A 27 13.86 -3.83 -13.97
C ARG A 27 13.80 -5.17 -14.72
N GLY A 28 12.65 -5.53 -15.31
CA GLY A 28 12.52 -6.64 -16.26
C GLY A 28 12.82 -8.04 -15.70
N GLY A 29 12.95 -8.21 -14.38
CA GLY A 29 13.19 -9.48 -13.72
C GLY A 29 11.91 -10.24 -13.42
N LEU A 30 11.71 -11.40 -14.04
CA LEU A 30 10.59 -12.32 -13.79
C LEU A 30 10.92 -13.30 -12.65
N GLU A 31 11.59 -12.82 -11.61
CA GLU A 31 11.98 -13.55 -10.39
C GLU A 31 11.53 -12.75 -9.18
N LEU A 32 11.17 -13.43 -8.07
CA LEU A 32 10.80 -12.96 -6.70
C LEU A 32 10.16 -11.56 -6.50
N GLU A 33 10.73 -10.49 -7.07
CA GLU A 33 10.26 -9.10 -7.05
C GLU A 33 8.80 -8.94 -7.54
N VAL A 34 8.35 -9.71 -8.55
CA VAL A 34 6.94 -9.66 -9.02
C VAL A 34 5.97 -10.23 -7.99
N LEU A 35 6.41 -11.23 -7.21
CA LEU A 35 5.61 -11.78 -6.11
C LEU A 35 5.51 -10.77 -4.96
N ASP A 36 6.62 -10.07 -4.67
CA ASP A 36 6.64 -9.00 -3.69
C ASP A 36 5.70 -7.85 -4.09
N ASP A 37 5.67 -7.45 -5.37
CA ASP A 37 4.72 -6.44 -5.88
C ASP A 37 3.25 -6.83 -5.68
N ALA A 38 2.90 -8.06 -6.04
CA ALA A 38 1.54 -8.57 -5.86
C ALA A 38 1.17 -8.65 -4.36
N LEU A 39 2.13 -8.98 -3.50
CA LEU A 39 1.96 -8.97 -2.04
C LEU A 39 1.75 -7.55 -1.51
N PHE A 40 2.46 -6.54 -2.02
CA PHE A 40 2.26 -5.14 -1.59
C PHE A 40 0.88 -4.60 -1.93
N ILE A 41 0.42 -4.84 -3.15
CA ILE A 41 -0.92 -4.47 -3.58
C ILE A 41 -1.96 -5.26 -2.78
N GLY A 42 -1.74 -6.56 -2.55
CA GLY A 42 -2.61 -7.41 -1.74
C GLY A 42 -2.75 -6.91 -0.30
N VAL A 43 -1.64 -6.58 0.36
CA VAL A 43 -1.61 -6.01 1.72
C VAL A 43 -2.35 -4.67 1.77
N TRP A 44 -2.17 -3.82 0.76
CA TRP A 44 -2.89 -2.55 0.66
C TRP A 44 -4.41 -2.76 0.50
N ILE A 45 -4.85 -3.69 -0.34
CA ILE A 45 -6.27 -4.04 -0.54
C ILE A 45 -6.88 -4.55 0.77
N VAL A 46 -6.18 -5.43 1.48
CA VAL A 46 -6.62 -5.93 2.79
C VAL A 46 -6.73 -4.79 3.80
N GLY A 47 -5.73 -3.90 3.83
CA GLY A 47 -5.76 -2.69 4.66
C GLY A 47 -6.95 -1.79 4.33
N ALA A 48 -7.23 -1.59 3.04
CA ALA A 48 -8.36 -0.81 2.56
C ALA A 48 -9.70 -1.39 3.01
N PHE A 49 -9.87 -2.70 2.91
CA PHE A 49 -11.09 -3.38 3.37
C PHE A 49 -11.28 -3.25 4.89
N LEU A 50 -10.21 -3.46 5.66
CA LEU A 50 -10.24 -3.33 7.12
C LEU A 50 -10.48 -1.89 7.59
N LEU A 51 -10.08 -0.89 6.81
CA LEU A 51 -10.29 0.54 7.11
C LEU A 51 -11.78 0.88 7.23
N PHE A 52 -12.64 0.23 6.46
CA PHE A 52 -14.10 0.42 6.51
C PHE A 52 -14.77 -0.40 7.62
N THR A 53 -14.08 -1.37 8.20
CA THR A 53 -14.59 -2.18 9.30
C THR A 53 -14.42 -1.46 10.64
N LYS A 54 -15.51 -1.28 11.41
CA LYS A 54 -15.49 -0.50 12.68
C LYS A 54 -14.46 -1.02 13.69
N SER A 55 -14.36 -2.34 13.86
CA SER A 55 -13.46 -2.97 14.83
C SER A 55 -11.99 -2.92 14.39
N PHE A 56 -11.73 -2.99 13.07
CA PHE A 56 -10.38 -3.08 12.51
C PHE A 56 -9.89 -1.79 11.84
N SER A 57 -10.60 -0.68 11.97
CA SER A 57 -10.25 0.58 11.30
C SER A 57 -8.83 1.07 11.61
N LYS A 58 -8.27 0.77 12.78
CA LYS A 58 -6.87 1.10 13.11
C LYS A 58 -5.88 0.18 12.40
N ALA A 59 -6.16 -1.13 12.40
CA ALA A 59 -5.35 -2.11 11.70
C ALA A 59 -5.34 -1.85 10.19
N GLY A 60 -6.50 -1.50 9.61
CA GLY A 60 -6.62 -1.11 8.21
C GLY A 60 -5.79 0.12 7.84
N GLN A 61 -5.69 1.12 8.73
CA GLN A 61 -4.76 2.23 8.53
C GLN A 61 -3.33 1.72 8.44
N VAL A 62 -2.84 1.03 9.47
CA VAL A 62 -1.45 0.55 9.51
C VAL A 62 -1.11 -0.30 8.28
N LEU A 63 -1.98 -1.24 7.91
CA LEU A 63 -1.79 -2.11 6.74
C LEU A 63 -1.73 -1.33 5.43
N SER A 64 -2.64 -0.37 5.22
CA SER A 64 -2.61 0.45 4.00
C SER A 64 -1.48 1.48 3.99
N LEU A 65 -0.91 1.85 5.15
CA LEU A 65 0.26 2.72 5.26
C LEU A 65 1.58 1.99 4.96
N PHE A 66 1.59 0.66 5.12
CA PHE A 66 2.78 -0.17 4.99
C PHE A 66 3.55 0.03 3.67
N PRO A 67 2.89 0.09 2.48
CA PRO A 67 3.58 0.39 1.23
C PRO A 67 4.26 1.77 1.23
N VAL A 68 3.63 2.77 1.86
CA VAL A 68 4.16 4.14 1.95
C VAL A 68 5.46 4.18 2.75
N LEU A 69 5.51 3.44 3.86
CA LEU A 69 6.72 3.36 4.71
C LEU A 69 7.89 2.74 3.93
N LEU A 70 7.59 1.78 3.06
CA LEU A 70 8.60 1.13 2.25
C LEU A 70 9.09 2.03 1.12
N VAL A 71 8.20 2.78 0.44
CA VAL A 71 8.62 3.84 -0.50
C VAL A 71 9.58 4.82 0.18
N LEU A 72 9.20 5.31 1.36
CA LEU A 72 10.01 6.26 2.12
C LEU A 72 11.37 5.67 2.49
N SER A 73 11.41 4.40 2.93
CA SER A 73 12.67 3.74 3.24
C SER A 73 13.55 3.52 2.01
N ALA A 74 12.95 3.21 0.86
CA ALA A 74 13.66 3.00 -0.40
C ALA A 74 14.19 4.32 -1.00
N LEU A 75 13.51 5.45 -0.78
CA LEU A 75 13.96 6.78 -1.22
C LEU A 75 15.03 7.40 -0.32
N LEU A 76 15.15 6.97 0.93
CA LEU A 76 16.11 7.49 1.92
C LEU A 76 17.46 6.74 1.90
N LEU A 77 17.54 5.60 1.21
CA LEU A 77 18.72 4.77 1.00
C LEU A 77 19.42 5.13 -0.32
#